data_AF-A0A2N5PFR3-F1
#
_entry.id   AF-A0A2N5PFR3-F1
#
_cell.length_a   1.000
_cell.length_b   1.000
_cell.length_c   1.000
_cell.angle_alpha   90.00
_cell.angle_beta   90.00
_cell.angle_gamma   90.00
#
_symmetry.space_group_name_H-M   'P 1'
#
loop_
_entity.id
_entity.type
_entity.pdbx_description
1 polymer ?
#
loop_
_entity_poly.entity_id
_entity_poly.type
_entity_poly.pdbx_seq_one_letter_code
_entity_poly.pdbx_strand_id
1 'polypeptide(L)'
;MRIGIIDADLLYRKRHRFPNLACMKLSAYWKERGFETELLLDYSQAGEYDRLYVSKVFTDTFVPEHILTRETTIYGGTGFFYDKAPVLPEAVEHHTPDYHLYDQMVKENSAGEKKKKEFQFYTDYSIGFLTRGCFRKCSFCVNKNSTGAVAASPLEEFYDPSRKKLCFLDDNFFACAGWEKIFSSVLETGRRFQFRQGLDLRIMQKRQMELLASGKLDNGMIFAFDHIKDQELIVRKLELLREVIPVPYQKIKLYVLCGYDWEGTWKADFWAKDIRDVFIRIEILMRYKCLAYLMRYAAWERAPEVYKGMYINLSRWCNQPAQYSKKSLREFCIGQGEHSSCFRYLTAFGALHPEMAHYLDMKYEEVQYGKIYG
;
A
#
# COMPACT_ATOMS: atom_id res chain seq x y z
N MET A 1 -35.19 -10.97 -2.73
CA MET A 1 -34.13 -10.80 -1.71
C MET A 1 -33.46 -9.46 -1.95
N ARG A 2 -33.36 -8.62 -0.92
CA ARG A 2 -32.59 -7.37 -0.91
C ARG A 2 -31.27 -7.62 -0.21
N ILE A 3 -30.17 -7.23 -0.85
CA ILE A 3 -28.80 -7.46 -0.37
C ILE A 3 -28.17 -6.14 0.04
N GLY A 4 -27.84 -6.00 1.32
CA GLY A 4 -27.07 -4.88 1.82
C GLY A 4 -25.57 -5.18 1.72
N ILE A 5 -24.78 -4.20 1.29
CA ILE A 5 -23.33 -4.29 1.21
C ILE A 5 -22.71 -3.12 1.99
N ILE A 6 -21.81 -3.44 2.92
CA ILE A 6 -21.08 -2.49 3.73
C ILE A 6 -19.58 -2.62 3.45
N ASP A 7 -19.01 -1.51 3.00
CA ASP A 7 -17.57 -1.27 3.03
C ASP A 7 -17.21 -0.61 4.37
N ALA A 8 -16.76 -1.40 5.34
CA ALA A 8 -16.52 -0.90 6.70
C ALA A 8 -15.44 0.20 6.74
N ASP A 9 -14.46 0.11 5.84
CA ASP A 9 -13.37 1.08 5.77
C ASP A 9 -13.83 2.42 5.20
N LEU A 10 -14.79 2.40 4.26
CA LEU A 10 -15.45 3.60 3.78
C LEU A 10 -16.20 4.32 4.91
N LEU A 11 -16.95 3.59 5.74
CA LEU A 11 -17.76 4.18 6.82
C LEU A 11 -16.92 4.73 7.97
N TYR A 12 -15.81 4.07 8.31
CA TYR A 12 -15.01 4.47 9.47
C TYR A 12 -13.95 5.53 9.14
N ARG A 13 -13.38 5.52 7.92
CA ARG A 13 -12.19 6.33 7.61
C ARG A 13 -12.57 7.65 6.94
N LYS A 14 -12.20 8.77 7.58
CA LYS A 14 -12.44 10.15 7.11
C LYS A 14 -12.04 10.46 5.66
N ARG A 15 -11.07 9.73 5.09
CA ARG A 15 -10.57 9.93 3.72
C ARG A 15 -10.32 8.59 3.03
N HIS A 16 -11.31 7.72 3.01
CA HIS A 16 -11.25 6.50 2.20
C HIS A 16 -11.37 6.86 0.71
N ARG A 17 -10.43 6.38 -0.12
CA ARG A 17 -10.27 6.79 -1.53
C ARG A 17 -10.05 5.61 -2.47
N PHE A 18 -10.45 4.41 -2.07
CA PHE A 18 -10.24 3.18 -2.82
C PHE A 18 -11.46 2.27 -2.63
N PRO A 19 -12.04 1.68 -3.67
CA PRO A 19 -13.18 0.78 -3.51
C PRO A 19 -12.77 -0.57 -2.93
N ASN A 20 -13.71 -1.23 -2.25
CA ASN A 20 -13.53 -2.59 -1.78
C ASN A 20 -13.91 -3.59 -2.88
N LEU A 21 -12.90 -4.30 -3.41
CA LEU A 21 -13.09 -5.25 -4.50
C LEU A 21 -14.06 -6.39 -4.14
N ALA A 22 -14.03 -6.87 -2.90
CA ALA A 22 -14.94 -7.92 -2.46
C ALA A 22 -16.39 -7.42 -2.47
N CYS A 23 -16.65 -6.18 -2.04
CA CYS A 23 -17.97 -5.57 -2.11
C CYS A 23 -18.48 -5.47 -3.57
N MET A 24 -17.62 -5.03 -4.50
CA MET A 24 -17.98 -4.93 -5.92
C MET A 24 -18.31 -6.30 -6.52
N LYS A 25 -17.51 -7.33 -6.22
CA LYS A 25 -17.76 -8.70 -6.71
C LYS A 25 -19.04 -9.32 -6.12
N LEU A 26 -19.29 -9.11 -4.82
CA LEU A 26 -20.52 -9.55 -4.16
C LEU A 26 -21.76 -8.88 -4.77
N SER A 27 -21.69 -7.58 -5.05
CA SER A 27 -22.77 -6.84 -5.71
C SER A 27 -23.10 -7.43 -7.08
N ALA A 28 -22.09 -7.61 -7.94
CA ALA A 28 -22.26 -8.19 -9.27
C ALA A 28 -22.88 -9.60 -9.21
N TYR A 29 -22.37 -10.46 -8.33
CA TYR A 29 -22.85 -11.83 -8.14
C TYR A 29 -24.35 -11.91 -7.84
N TRP A 30 -24.85 -11.04 -6.95
CA TRP A 30 -26.26 -11.02 -6.58
C TRP A 30 -27.13 -10.34 -7.64
N LYS A 31 -26.64 -9.28 -8.28
CA LYS A 31 -27.33 -8.63 -9.41
C LYS A 31 -27.55 -9.59 -10.58
N GLU A 32 -26.54 -10.39 -10.94
CA GLU A 32 -26.66 -11.40 -12.02
C GLU A 32 -27.80 -12.41 -11.74
N ARG A 33 -28.07 -12.70 -10.47
CA ARG A 33 -29.14 -13.59 -10.02
C ARG A 33 -30.51 -12.92 -9.91
N GLY A 34 -30.63 -11.67 -10.37
CA GLY A 34 -31.88 -10.90 -10.36
C GLY A 34 -32.23 -10.30 -9.00
N PHE A 35 -31.28 -10.22 -8.06
CA PHE A 35 -31.51 -9.61 -6.76
C PHE A 35 -31.06 -8.15 -6.74
N GLU A 36 -31.74 -7.35 -5.92
CA GLU A 36 -31.36 -5.96 -5.66
C GLU A 36 -30.20 -5.91 -4.66
N THR A 37 -29.21 -5.08 -4.97
CA THR A 37 -28.04 -4.86 -4.10
C THR A 37 -27.86 -3.37 -3.83
N GLU A 38 -27.56 -3.01 -2.60
CA GLU A 38 -27.38 -1.62 -2.20
C GLU A 38 -26.10 -1.45 -1.37
N LEU A 39 -25.33 -0.40 -1.67
CA LEU A 39 -24.22 0.04 -0.83
C LEU A 39 -24.79 0.90 0.31
N LEU A 40 -24.64 0.43 1.55
CA LEU A 40 -25.07 1.18 2.72
C LEU A 40 -23.98 2.19 3.11
N LEU A 41 -24.38 3.45 3.29
CA LEU A 41 -23.49 4.56 3.70
C LEU A 41 -23.50 4.86 5.20
N ASP A 42 -24.27 4.08 5.96
CA ASP A 42 -24.26 4.02 7.41
C ASP A 42 -24.84 2.67 7.88
N TYR A 43 -24.97 2.49 9.19
CA TYR A 43 -25.46 1.24 9.81
C TYR A 43 -26.96 1.27 10.15
N SER A 44 -27.67 2.38 9.91
CA SER A 44 -29.04 2.59 10.40
C SER A 44 -30.06 1.65 9.76
N GLN A 45 -29.90 1.38 8.46
CA GLN A 45 -30.80 0.52 7.67
C GLN A 45 -30.29 -0.92 7.53
N ALA A 46 -29.21 -1.29 8.22
CA ALA A 46 -28.63 -2.63 8.12
C ALA A 46 -29.62 -3.77 8.47
N GLY A 47 -30.69 -3.43 9.19
CA GLY A 47 -31.76 -4.38 9.55
C GLY A 47 -32.81 -4.64 8.49
N GLU A 48 -32.84 -3.89 7.39
CA GLU A 48 -33.89 -3.93 6.37
C GLU A 48 -33.61 -4.92 5.22
N TYR A 49 -32.46 -5.59 5.25
CA TYR A 49 -31.99 -6.47 4.19
C TYR A 49 -32.08 -7.94 4.59
N ASP A 50 -32.51 -8.76 3.64
CA ASP A 50 -32.58 -10.23 3.80
C ASP A 50 -31.19 -10.84 4.01
N ARG A 51 -30.16 -10.20 3.45
CA ARG A 51 -28.75 -10.56 3.65
C ARG A 51 -27.88 -9.32 3.68
N LEU A 52 -26.94 -9.28 4.61
CA LEU A 52 -25.99 -8.19 4.77
C LEU A 52 -24.56 -8.71 4.59
N TYR A 53 -23.77 -8.07 3.75
CA TYR A 53 -22.35 -8.35 3.58
C TYR A 53 -21.51 -7.22 4.16
N VAL A 54 -20.51 -7.54 4.99
CA VAL A 54 -19.59 -6.55 5.56
C VAL A 54 -18.14 -6.93 5.22
N SER A 55 -17.47 -6.08 4.44
CA SER A 55 -16.05 -6.25 4.12
C SER A 55 -15.19 -5.26 4.88
N LYS A 56 -14.11 -5.74 5.50
CA LYS A 56 -13.15 -4.93 6.27
C LYS A 56 -11.72 -5.34 5.94
N VAL A 57 -10.89 -4.39 5.53
CA VAL A 57 -9.48 -4.62 5.15
C VAL A 57 -8.52 -4.28 6.29
N PHE A 58 -8.76 -3.19 7.02
CA PHE A 58 -7.83 -2.69 8.03
C PHE A 58 -8.25 -3.09 9.45
N THR A 59 -7.32 -3.55 10.28
CA THR A 59 -7.62 -4.11 11.61
C THR A 59 -8.19 -3.10 12.59
N ASP A 60 -7.77 -1.84 12.49
CA ASP A 60 -8.20 -0.69 13.30
C ASP A 60 -9.56 -0.11 12.89
N THR A 61 -10.18 -0.61 11.81
CA THR A 61 -11.52 -0.17 11.39
C THR A 61 -12.60 -0.69 12.34
N PHE A 62 -13.38 0.21 12.94
CA PHE A 62 -14.46 -0.17 13.85
C PHE A 62 -15.73 -0.59 13.09
N VAL A 63 -16.36 -1.68 13.55
CA VAL A 63 -17.68 -2.14 13.10
C VAL A 63 -18.52 -2.43 14.35
N PRO A 64 -19.75 -1.91 14.48
CA PRO A 64 -20.58 -2.16 15.65
C PRO A 64 -20.91 -3.65 15.83
N GLU A 65 -20.84 -4.16 17.07
CA GLU A 65 -21.07 -5.57 17.39
C GLU A 65 -22.47 -6.05 16.97
N HIS A 66 -23.50 -5.23 17.20
CA HIS A 66 -24.89 -5.55 16.83
C HIS A 66 -25.10 -5.75 15.31
N ILE A 67 -24.15 -5.31 14.47
CA ILE A 67 -24.17 -5.58 13.02
C ILE A 67 -23.62 -6.98 12.76
N LEU A 68 -22.53 -7.35 13.43
CA LEU A 68 -21.83 -8.62 13.24
C LEU A 68 -22.61 -9.82 13.81
N THR A 69 -23.41 -9.60 14.86
CA THR A 69 -24.17 -10.68 15.53
C THR A 69 -25.51 -10.99 14.88
N ARG A 70 -25.88 -10.31 13.78
CA ARG A 70 -27.15 -10.59 13.08
C ARG A 70 -27.05 -11.89 12.30
N GLU A 71 -28.09 -12.71 12.36
CA GLU A 71 -28.15 -13.99 11.63
C GLU A 71 -28.03 -13.83 10.10
N THR A 72 -28.48 -12.68 9.57
CA THR A 72 -28.43 -12.38 8.14
C THR A 72 -27.08 -11.81 7.68
N THR A 73 -26.12 -11.59 8.59
CA THR A 73 -24.84 -10.95 8.27
C THR A 73 -23.75 -11.95 7.96
N ILE A 74 -23.06 -11.73 6.84
CA ILE A 74 -21.84 -12.41 6.44
C ILE A 74 -20.73 -11.37 6.37
N TYR A 75 -19.63 -11.58 7.08
CA TYR A 75 -18.54 -10.63 7.10
C TYR A 75 -17.18 -11.29 6.87
N GLY A 76 -16.26 -10.53 6.29
CA GLY A 76 -14.98 -11.05 5.83
C GLY A 76 -13.94 -9.98 5.58
N GLY A 77 -12.72 -10.44 5.32
CA GLY A 77 -11.57 -9.59 5.01
C GLY A 77 -10.51 -9.57 6.10
N THR A 78 -9.33 -9.10 5.70
CA THR A 78 -8.11 -9.08 6.53
C THR A 78 -8.24 -8.22 7.78
N GLY A 79 -9.16 -7.27 7.80
CA GLY A 79 -9.38 -6.43 8.97
C GLY A 79 -10.13 -7.15 10.11
N PHE A 80 -10.85 -8.23 9.81
CA PHE A 80 -11.46 -9.10 10.83
C PHE A 80 -10.54 -10.24 11.25
N PHE A 81 -9.85 -10.85 10.29
CA PHE A 81 -9.22 -12.16 10.50
C PHE A 81 -7.72 -12.19 10.15
N TYR A 82 -7.17 -11.08 9.66
CA TYR A 82 -5.77 -10.96 9.28
C TYR A 82 -5.32 -12.07 8.31
N ASP A 83 -4.35 -12.91 8.69
CA ASP A 83 -3.83 -14.02 7.88
C ASP A 83 -4.77 -15.24 7.81
N LYS A 84 -5.89 -15.19 8.54
CA LYS A 84 -6.94 -16.22 8.56
C LYS A 84 -8.22 -15.77 7.85
N ALA A 85 -8.16 -14.67 7.09
CA ALA A 85 -9.31 -14.18 6.36
C ALA A 85 -9.87 -15.26 5.43
N PRO A 86 -11.20 -15.49 5.46
CA PRO A 86 -11.82 -16.43 4.56
C PRO A 86 -11.66 -15.91 3.13
N VAL A 87 -11.44 -16.84 2.20
CA VAL A 87 -11.49 -16.54 0.77
C VAL A 87 -12.94 -16.34 0.34
N LEU A 88 -13.17 -15.51 -0.67
CA LEU A 88 -14.49 -15.45 -1.29
C LEU A 88 -14.81 -16.80 -1.95
N PRO A 89 -16.09 -17.22 -1.97
CA PRO A 89 -16.50 -18.36 -2.77
C PRO A 89 -16.04 -18.19 -4.23
N GLU A 90 -15.58 -19.26 -4.87
CA GLU A 90 -15.03 -19.22 -6.24
C GLU A 90 -15.96 -18.49 -7.22
N ALA A 91 -17.25 -18.79 -7.15
CA ALA A 91 -18.25 -18.12 -7.99
C ALA A 91 -18.29 -16.60 -7.78
N VAL A 92 -18.04 -16.09 -6.58
CA VAL A 92 -17.97 -14.64 -6.30
C VAL A 92 -16.59 -14.09 -6.64
N GLU A 93 -15.51 -14.81 -6.32
CA GLU A 93 -14.15 -14.37 -6.62
C GLU A 93 -13.94 -14.18 -8.12
N HIS A 94 -14.52 -15.03 -8.96
CA HIS A 94 -14.36 -14.94 -10.43
C HIS A 94 -15.45 -14.11 -11.13
N HIS A 95 -16.23 -13.31 -10.38
CA HIS A 95 -17.16 -12.35 -10.97
C HIS A 95 -16.47 -11.06 -11.41
N THR A 96 -16.96 -10.49 -12.52
CA THR A 96 -16.66 -9.11 -12.90
C THR A 96 -17.14 -8.14 -11.82
N PRO A 97 -16.29 -7.25 -11.30
CA PRO A 97 -16.70 -6.31 -10.26
C PRO A 97 -17.84 -5.39 -10.72
N ASP A 98 -18.82 -5.16 -9.86
CA ASP A 98 -19.82 -4.10 -10.06
C ASP A 98 -19.18 -2.73 -9.89
N TYR A 99 -18.74 -2.20 -11.01
CA TYR A 99 -18.08 -0.91 -11.14
C TYR A 99 -19.00 0.29 -10.86
N HIS A 100 -20.30 0.08 -10.68
CA HIS A 100 -21.29 1.11 -10.37
C HIS A 100 -21.76 1.09 -8.91
N LEU A 101 -21.29 0.14 -8.08
CA LEU A 101 -21.70 0.02 -6.68
C LEU A 101 -21.54 1.32 -5.88
N TYR A 102 -20.51 2.11 -6.19
CA TYR A 102 -20.14 3.32 -5.46
C TYR A 102 -20.60 4.62 -6.13
N ASP A 103 -21.32 4.57 -7.26
CA ASP A 103 -21.60 5.75 -8.09
C ASP A 103 -22.36 6.84 -7.35
N GLN A 104 -23.39 6.47 -6.58
CA GLN A 104 -24.18 7.44 -5.82
C GLN A 104 -23.31 8.15 -4.77
N MET A 105 -22.51 7.40 -4.01
CA MET A 105 -21.56 7.95 -3.04
C MET A 105 -20.56 8.90 -3.70
N VAL A 106 -20.00 8.52 -4.85
CA VAL A 106 -19.07 9.36 -5.59
C VAL A 106 -19.76 10.63 -6.06
N LYS A 107 -20.98 10.54 -6.61
CA LYS A 107 -21.76 11.69 -7.10
C LYS A 107 -22.02 12.71 -5.99
N GLU A 108 -22.42 12.26 -4.80
CA GLU A 108 -22.69 13.12 -3.65
C GLU A 108 -21.42 13.78 -3.09
N ASN A 109 -20.26 13.13 -3.21
CA ASN A 109 -19.02 13.58 -2.59
C ASN A 109 -18.02 14.26 -3.54
N SER A 110 -18.25 14.24 -4.86
CA SER A 110 -17.26 14.67 -5.87
C SER A 110 -17.51 16.03 -6.54
N ALA A 111 -18.31 16.91 -5.94
CA ALA A 111 -18.53 18.26 -6.48
C ALA A 111 -17.21 19.06 -6.65
N GLY A 112 -16.82 19.31 -7.90
CA GLY A 112 -15.60 20.04 -8.32
C GLY A 112 -14.45 19.16 -8.83
N GLU A 113 -13.63 19.67 -9.76
CA GLU A 113 -12.56 18.89 -10.43
C GLU A 113 -11.50 18.31 -9.49
N LYS A 114 -11.09 19.09 -8.47
CA LYS A 114 -10.12 18.63 -7.47
C LYS A 114 -10.62 17.40 -6.71
N LYS A 115 -11.94 17.32 -6.45
CA LYS A 115 -12.56 16.17 -5.79
C LYS A 115 -12.67 14.97 -6.73
N LYS A 116 -12.93 15.17 -8.03
CA LYS A 116 -12.96 14.08 -9.03
C LYS A 116 -11.67 13.24 -9.02
N LYS A 117 -10.49 13.89 -8.94
CA LYS A 117 -9.21 13.17 -8.87
C LYS A 117 -9.04 12.33 -7.61
N GLU A 118 -9.68 12.69 -6.51
CA GLU A 118 -9.65 11.89 -5.27
C GLU A 118 -10.43 10.58 -5.41
N PHE A 119 -11.49 10.57 -6.23
CA PHE A 119 -12.33 9.40 -6.47
C PHE A 119 -11.94 8.58 -7.70
N GLN A 120 -10.80 8.86 -8.34
CA GLN A 120 -10.38 8.19 -9.57
C GLN A 120 -10.38 6.65 -9.46
N PHE A 121 -10.08 6.06 -8.31
CA PHE A 121 -10.09 4.60 -8.15
C PHE A 121 -11.50 4.00 -8.21
N TYR A 122 -12.54 4.77 -7.89
CA TYR A 122 -13.92 4.33 -8.05
C TYR A 122 -14.37 4.42 -9.51
N THR A 123 -13.88 5.41 -10.28
CA THR A 123 -14.41 5.75 -11.61
C THR A 123 -13.55 5.32 -12.79
N ASP A 124 -12.23 5.36 -12.66
CA ASP A 124 -11.31 5.32 -13.82
C ASP A 124 -10.56 4.00 -13.96
N TYR A 125 -10.57 3.12 -12.94
CA TYR A 125 -9.73 1.92 -12.90
C TYR A 125 -10.54 0.64 -12.96
N SER A 126 -10.10 -0.27 -13.82
CA SER A 126 -10.38 -1.69 -13.68
C SER A 126 -9.46 -2.25 -12.59
N ILE A 127 -10.02 -2.92 -11.57
CA ILE A 127 -9.30 -3.30 -10.35
C ILE A 127 -9.40 -4.80 -10.15
N GLY A 128 -8.26 -5.46 -9.94
CA GLY A 128 -8.22 -6.90 -9.74
C GLY A 128 -6.90 -7.41 -9.15
N PHE A 129 -6.84 -8.71 -8.96
CA PHE A 129 -5.63 -9.46 -8.66
C PHE A 129 -5.33 -10.34 -9.87
N LEU A 130 -4.19 -10.15 -10.50
CA LEU A 130 -3.73 -11.05 -11.57
C LEU A 130 -3.07 -12.30 -10.98
N THR A 131 -2.50 -12.15 -9.79
CA THR A 131 -1.82 -13.18 -9.01
C THR A 131 -2.12 -12.99 -7.53
N ARG A 132 -2.00 -14.08 -6.76
CA ARG A 132 -2.18 -14.09 -5.30
C ARG A 132 -1.06 -14.87 -4.62
N GLY A 133 -0.71 -14.44 -3.42
CA GLY A 133 0.26 -15.09 -2.56
C GLY A 133 1.69 -14.56 -2.71
N CYS A 134 2.53 -14.92 -1.75
CA CYS A 134 3.95 -14.58 -1.72
C CYS A 134 4.73 -15.67 -0.97
N PHE A 135 5.94 -15.99 -1.41
CA PHE A 135 6.79 -17.02 -0.76
C PHE A 135 7.59 -16.50 0.43
N ARG A 136 7.60 -15.18 0.68
CA ARG A 136 8.53 -14.54 1.64
C ARG A 136 8.24 -14.88 3.11
N LYS A 137 7.00 -15.30 3.42
CA LYS A 137 6.56 -15.65 4.79
C LYS A 137 6.88 -14.58 5.85
N CYS A 138 6.86 -13.29 5.47
CA CYS A 138 7.11 -12.19 6.41
C CYS A 138 6.09 -12.25 7.56
N SER A 139 6.56 -12.36 8.80
CA SER A 139 5.73 -12.55 10.00
C SER A 139 4.72 -11.43 10.27
N PHE A 140 4.96 -10.22 9.74
CA PHE A 140 4.04 -9.08 9.80
C PHE A 140 3.06 -8.99 8.61
N CYS A 141 3.10 -9.94 7.68
CA CYS A 141 2.30 -9.90 6.46
C CYS A 141 1.10 -10.86 6.57
N VAL A 142 -0.04 -10.46 6.01
CA VAL A 142 -1.23 -11.32 5.87
C VAL A 142 -0.94 -12.58 5.06
N ASN A 143 0.03 -12.53 4.15
CA ASN A 143 0.43 -13.66 3.30
C ASN A 143 1.47 -14.57 3.94
N LYS A 144 1.73 -14.47 5.25
CA LYS A 144 2.79 -15.25 5.92
C LYS A 144 2.64 -16.77 5.80
N ASN A 145 1.42 -17.25 5.56
CA ASN A 145 1.11 -18.67 5.39
C ASN A 145 1.23 -19.15 3.94
N SER A 146 1.43 -18.24 2.97
CA SER A 146 1.60 -18.57 1.57
C SER A 146 3.01 -19.12 1.29
N THR A 147 3.10 -20.07 0.36
CA THR A 147 4.36 -20.71 -0.04
C THR A 147 4.87 -20.28 -1.42
N GLY A 148 4.02 -19.60 -2.19
CA GLY A 148 4.32 -19.12 -3.54
C GLY A 148 3.35 -18.02 -3.96
N ALA A 149 3.49 -17.55 -5.20
CA ALA A 149 2.49 -16.76 -5.88
C ALA A 149 1.94 -17.56 -7.07
N VAL A 150 0.62 -17.54 -7.23
CA VAL A 150 -0.10 -18.26 -8.30
C VAL A 150 -0.97 -17.30 -9.09
N ALA A 151 -1.34 -17.69 -10.32
CA ALA A 151 -2.32 -16.95 -11.10
C ALA A 151 -3.66 -16.86 -10.34
N ALA A 152 -4.32 -15.71 -10.45
CA ALA A 152 -5.63 -15.44 -9.86
C ALA A 152 -6.65 -15.20 -10.99
N SER A 153 -7.47 -14.15 -10.89
CA SER A 153 -8.39 -13.77 -11.97
C SER A 153 -7.63 -13.39 -13.25
N PRO A 154 -7.93 -13.99 -14.40
CA PRO A 154 -7.55 -13.46 -15.71
C PRO A 154 -7.97 -11.99 -15.85
N LEU A 155 -7.22 -11.22 -16.64
CA LEU A 155 -7.47 -9.79 -16.82
C LEU A 155 -8.88 -9.53 -17.37
N GLU A 156 -9.36 -10.41 -18.24
CA GLU A 156 -10.66 -10.34 -18.91
C GLU A 156 -11.82 -10.38 -17.92
N GLU A 157 -11.65 -11.00 -16.74
CA GLU A 157 -12.72 -11.06 -15.73
C GLU A 157 -13.04 -9.69 -15.15
N PHE A 158 -12.08 -8.78 -15.08
CA PHE A 158 -12.27 -7.47 -14.45
C PHE A 158 -11.94 -6.28 -15.36
N TYR A 159 -11.46 -6.51 -16.58
CA TYR A 159 -11.17 -5.45 -17.53
C TYR A 159 -12.45 -4.87 -18.13
N ASP A 160 -12.75 -3.62 -17.78
CA ASP A 160 -13.77 -2.81 -18.43
C ASP A 160 -13.13 -1.80 -19.41
N PRO A 161 -13.39 -1.90 -20.73
CA PRO A 161 -12.87 -0.96 -21.74
C PRO A 161 -13.32 0.50 -21.56
N SER A 162 -14.41 0.77 -20.85
CA SER A 162 -14.85 2.14 -20.52
C SER A 162 -13.89 2.83 -19.54
N ARG A 163 -13.15 2.03 -18.76
CA ARG A 163 -12.22 2.50 -17.74
C ARG A 163 -10.85 2.81 -18.35
N LYS A 164 -10.24 3.89 -17.88
CA LYS A 164 -9.04 4.49 -18.49
C LYS A 164 -7.77 3.75 -18.08
N LYS A 165 -7.79 3.05 -16.94
CA LYS A 165 -6.61 2.57 -16.24
C LYS A 165 -6.82 1.19 -15.63
N LEU A 166 -5.73 0.52 -15.27
CA LEU A 166 -5.71 -0.76 -14.56
C LEU A 166 -5.03 -0.59 -13.19
N CYS A 167 -5.55 -1.25 -12.16
CA CYS A 167 -4.96 -1.27 -10.83
C CYS A 167 -4.88 -2.73 -10.34
N PHE A 168 -3.67 -3.15 -10.03
CA PHE A 168 -3.38 -4.51 -9.59
C PHE A 168 -3.10 -4.53 -8.10
N LEU A 169 -3.80 -5.40 -7.37
CA LEU A 169 -3.70 -5.55 -5.92
C LEU A 169 -2.75 -6.68 -5.50
N ASP A 170 -2.11 -7.33 -6.46
CA ASP A 170 -1.21 -8.47 -6.35
C ASP A 170 -0.22 -8.40 -5.19
N ASP A 171 -0.11 -9.51 -4.44
CA ASP A 171 0.74 -9.60 -3.26
C ASP A 171 2.23 -9.58 -3.60
N ASN A 172 2.63 -10.30 -4.65
CA ASN A 172 3.99 -10.33 -5.20
C ASN A 172 3.97 -10.85 -6.65
N PHE A 173 3.58 -9.97 -7.59
CA PHE A 173 3.33 -10.33 -8.98
C PHE A 173 4.45 -11.15 -9.65
N PHE A 174 5.69 -10.68 -9.56
CA PHE A 174 6.85 -11.32 -10.22
C PHE A 174 7.33 -12.61 -9.54
N ALA A 175 6.72 -13.02 -8.41
CA ALA A 175 6.94 -14.34 -7.83
C ALA A 175 6.11 -15.43 -8.52
N CYS A 176 5.12 -15.09 -9.34
CA CYS A 176 4.33 -16.07 -10.09
C CYS A 176 5.11 -16.56 -11.31
N ALA A 177 5.25 -17.88 -11.48
CA ALA A 177 5.99 -18.44 -12.62
C ALA A 177 5.39 -18.06 -13.98
N GLY A 178 4.06 -17.88 -14.06
CA GLY A 178 3.32 -17.49 -15.26
C GLY A 178 3.28 -15.98 -15.52
N TRP A 179 4.05 -15.17 -14.80
CA TRP A 179 3.98 -13.69 -14.86
C TRP A 179 4.08 -13.14 -16.27
N GLU A 180 4.86 -13.75 -17.15
CA GLU A 180 5.14 -13.21 -18.48
C GLU A 180 3.89 -13.21 -19.36
N LYS A 181 3.19 -14.34 -19.46
CA LYS A 181 1.93 -14.44 -20.22
C LYS A 181 0.86 -13.50 -19.66
N ILE A 182 0.77 -13.43 -18.32
CA ILE A 182 -0.18 -12.56 -17.63
C ILE A 182 0.15 -11.08 -17.89
N PHE A 183 1.42 -10.71 -17.87
CA PHE A 183 1.83 -9.32 -18.09
C PHE A 183 1.71 -8.91 -19.55
N SER A 184 1.90 -9.83 -20.50
CA SER A 184 1.65 -9.55 -21.91
C SER A 184 0.21 -9.09 -22.16
N SER A 185 -0.80 -9.76 -21.58
CA SER A 185 -2.20 -9.33 -21.76
C SER A 185 -2.45 -7.92 -21.20
N VAL A 186 -1.79 -7.56 -20.08
CA VAL A 186 -1.82 -6.19 -19.54
C VAL A 186 -1.24 -5.18 -20.53
N LEU A 187 -0.07 -5.46 -21.11
CA LEU A 187 0.58 -4.57 -22.06
C LEU A 187 -0.22 -4.41 -23.36
N GLU A 188 -0.81 -5.50 -23.86
CA GLU A 188 -1.67 -5.54 -25.05
C GLU A 188 -2.89 -4.62 -24.94
N THR A 189 -3.42 -4.40 -23.73
CA THR A 189 -4.52 -3.45 -23.53
C THR A 189 -4.15 -2.01 -23.91
N GLY A 190 -2.85 -1.67 -23.91
CA GLY A 190 -2.35 -0.31 -24.10
C GLY A 190 -2.79 0.70 -23.03
N ARG A 191 -3.42 0.23 -21.93
CA ARG A 191 -3.91 1.06 -20.82
C ARG A 191 -2.77 1.48 -19.91
N ARG A 192 -3.01 2.58 -19.18
CA ARG A 192 -2.14 2.94 -18.06
C ARG A 192 -2.39 1.99 -16.90
N PHE A 193 -1.36 1.54 -16.19
CA PHE A 193 -1.53 0.59 -15.09
C PHE A 193 -0.65 0.91 -13.88
N GLN A 194 -1.06 0.44 -12.71
CA GLN A 194 -0.22 0.47 -11.51
C GLN A 194 -0.38 -0.81 -10.69
N PHE A 195 0.71 -1.25 -10.08
CA PHE A 195 0.67 -2.17 -8.94
C PHE A 195 0.51 -1.34 -7.66
N ARG A 196 -0.52 -1.64 -6.89
CA ARG A 196 -0.83 -0.89 -5.66
C ARG A 196 0.01 -1.35 -4.48
N GLN A 197 0.33 -2.64 -4.44
CA GLN A 197 1.26 -3.24 -3.50
C GLN A 197 2.70 -3.08 -3.98
N GLY A 198 3.65 -3.24 -3.05
CA GLY A 198 5.08 -3.19 -3.37
C GLY A 198 5.52 -4.45 -4.11
N LEU A 199 6.17 -4.28 -5.27
CA LEU A 199 6.84 -5.36 -6.00
C LEU A 199 8.13 -5.79 -5.27
N ASP A 200 8.52 -7.05 -5.43
CA ASP A 200 9.74 -7.59 -4.80
C ASP A 200 10.98 -7.38 -5.67
N LEU A 201 11.64 -6.22 -5.51
CA LEU A 201 12.84 -5.86 -6.27
C LEU A 201 13.97 -6.91 -6.15
N ARG A 202 14.04 -7.63 -5.02
CA ARG A 202 15.11 -8.60 -4.72
C ARG A 202 15.12 -9.80 -5.68
N ILE A 203 13.97 -10.20 -6.21
CA ILE A 203 13.87 -11.31 -7.17
C ILE A 203 13.83 -10.86 -8.63
N MET A 204 13.61 -9.56 -8.88
CA MET A 204 13.40 -9.08 -10.24
C MET A 204 14.62 -9.28 -11.13
N GLN A 205 14.38 -9.77 -12.34
CA GLN A 205 15.36 -9.93 -13.41
C GLN A 205 15.33 -8.72 -14.35
N LYS A 206 16.42 -8.49 -15.10
CA LYS A 206 16.53 -7.36 -16.04
C LYS A 206 15.35 -7.30 -17.02
N ARG A 207 14.99 -8.45 -17.60
CA ARG A 207 13.83 -8.58 -18.50
C ARG A 207 12.51 -8.12 -17.88
N GLN A 208 12.26 -8.44 -16.61
CA GLN A 208 11.05 -8.00 -15.89
C GLN A 208 11.06 -6.48 -15.71
N MET A 209 12.21 -5.88 -15.41
CA MET A 209 12.37 -4.43 -15.30
C MET A 209 12.14 -3.74 -16.64
N GLU A 210 12.70 -4.28 -17.73
CA GLU A 210 12.55 -3.76 -19.10
C GLU A 210 11.09 -3.77 -19.55
N LEU A 211 10.39 -4.90 -19.36
CA LEU A 211 8.96 -4.99 -19.70
C LEU A 211 8.11 -4.06 -18.84
N LEU A 212 8.40 -3.94 -17.55
CA LEU A 212 7.68 -3.02 -16.68
C LEU A 212 7.90 -1.56 -17.12
N ALA A 213 9.12 -1.22 -17.55
CA ALA A 213 9.48 0.11 -18.05
C ALA A 213 8.90 0.42 -19.44
N SER A 214 8.68 -0.59 -20.30
CA SER A 214 8.05 -0.40 -21.62
C SER A 214 6.55 -0.11 -21.53
N GLY A 215 5.91 -0.44 -20.40
CA GLY A 215 4.50 -0.20 -20.15
C GLY A 215 4.16 1.25 -19.78
N LYS A 216 2.87 1.62 -19.88
CA LYS A 216 2.38 2.95 -19.50
C LYS A 216 2.10 3.03 -17.99
N LEU A 217 3.14 3.08 -17.17
CA LEU A 217 2.97 3.15 -15.72
C LEU A 217 2.18 4.39 -15.27
N ASP A 218 1.26 4.17 -14.35
CA ASP A 218 0.52 5.21 -13.66
C ASP A 218 1.09 5.39 -12.25
N ASN A 219 1.58 6.59 -11.96
CA ASN A 219 2.18 6.94 -10.67
C ASN A 219 3.48 6.19 -10.28
N GLY A 220 4.16 5.58 -11.26
CA GLY A 220 5.52 5.03 -11.10
C GLY A 220 5.56 3.60 -10.56
N MET A 221 6.68 3.23 -9.94
CA MET A 221 6.93 1.87 -9.42
C MET A 221 7.07 1.91 -7.90
N ILE A 222 6.52 0.90 -7.23
CA ILE A 222 6.63 0.75 -5.78
C ILE A 222 7.27 -0.61 -5.49
N PHE A 223 8.34 -0.61 -4.69
CA PHE A 223 8.98 -1.82 -4.18
C PHE A 223 9.01 -1.82 -2.64
N ALA A 224 9.60 -2.86 -2.04
CA ALA A 224 9.80 -2.96 -0.59
C ALA A 224 11.29 -3.08 -0.23
N PHE A 225 11.71 -2.33 0.80
CA PHE A 225 13.02 -2.40 1.45
C PHE A 225 12.85 -2.45 2.98
N ASP A 226 12.18 -3.52 3.44
CA ASP A 226 11.69 -3.63 4.81
C ASP A 226 12.76 -4.03 5.83
N HIS A 227 13.85 -4.68 5.41
CA HIS A 227 14.91 -5.15 6.30
C HIS A 227 16.28 -4.65 5.84
N ILE A 228 17.06 -4.06 6.76
CA ILE A 228 18.44 -3.63 6.49
C ILE A 228 19.38 -4.75 5.99
N LYS A 229 19.13 -6.02 6.36
CA LYS A 229 19.92 -7.16 5.88
C LYS A 229 19.86 -7.33 4.37
N ASP A 230 18.82 -6.82 3.71
CA ASP A 230 18.68 -6.87 2.27
C ASP A 230 19.50 -5.78 1.54
N GLN A 231 20.22 -4.90 2.25
CA GLN A 231 20.83 -3.69 1.68
C GLN A 231 21.74 -3.96 0.47
N GLU A 232 22.64 -4.94 0.55
CA GLU A 232 23.58 -5.22 -0.53
C GLU A 232 22.84 -5.71 -1.79
N LEU A 233 21.84 -6.57 -1.59
CA LEU A 233 21.02 -7.08 -2.69
C LEU A 233 20.17 -5.96 -3.31
N ILE A 234 19.56 -5.12 -2.47
CA ILE A 234 18.77 -3.98 -2.93
C ILE A 234 19.66 -3.00 -3.71
N VAL A 235 20.85 -2.67 -3.23
CA VAL A 235 21.83 -1.84 -3.93
C VAL A 235 22.14 -2.40 -5.32
N ARG A 236 22.50 -3.69 -5.42
CA ARG A 236 22.76 -4.34 -6.72
C ARG A 236 21.55 -4.30 -7.65
N LYS A 237 20.33 -4.47 -7.11
CA LYS A 237 19.10 -4.43 -7.91
C LYS A 237 18.70 -3.01 -8.30
N LEU A 238 19.00 -2.00 -7.49
CA LEU A 238 18.83 -0.59 -7.83
C LEU A 238 19.80 -0.18 -8.94
N GLU A 239 21.05 -0.64 -8.91
CA GLU A 239 22.02 -0.45 -10.01
C GLU A 239 21.47 -1.02 -11.32
N LEU A 240 21.04 -2.28 -11.31
CA LEU A 240 20.42 -2.92 -12.47
C LEU A 240 19.17 -2.18 -12.95
N LEU A 241 18.32 -1.72 -12.02
CA LEU A 241 17.13 -0.94 -12.34
C LEU A 241 17.50 0.41 -12.99
N ARG A 242 18.62 1.02 -12.59
CA ARG A 242 19.11 2.28 -13.16
C ARG A 242 19.77 2.13 -14.52
N GLU A 243 20.30 0.95 -14.86
CA GLU A 243 20.67 0.64 -16.25
C GLU A 243 19.44 0.65 -17.18
N VAL A 244 18.32 0.12 -16.70
CA VAL A 244 17.06 0.06 -17.47
C VAL A 244 16.32 1.40 -17.44
N ILE A 245 16.41 2.14 -16.33
CA ILE A 245 15.67 3.37 -16.05
C ILE A 245 16.65 4.48 -15.59
N PRO A 246 17.38 5.13 -16.53
CA PRO A 246 18.52 6.01 -16.25
C PRO A 246 18.24 7.39 -15.60
N VAL A 247 17.04 7.63 -15.02
CA VAL A 247 16.63 8.80 -14.17
C VAL A 247 16.33 10.10 -14.98
N PRO A 248 15.31 11.00 -14.68
CA PRO A 248 14.60 11.32 -13.42
C PRO A 248 13.04 11.31 -13.41
N TYR A 249 12.35 11.03 -14.52
CA TYR A 249 10.90 11.29 -14.60
C TYR A 249 10.01 10.19 -13.99
N GLN A 250 10.57 9.01 -13.69
CA GLN A 250 9.79 7.89 -13.15
C GLN A 250 9.91 7.82 -11.64
N LYS A 251 8.77 8.01 -10.97
CA LYS A 251 8.66 7.96 -9.51
C LYS A 251 8.87 6.52 -9.03
N ILE A 252 10.10 6.17 -8.69
CA ILE A 252 10.41 4.91 -8.01
C ILE A 252 10.34 5.18 -6.52
N LYS A 253 9.53 4.39 -5.82
CA LYS A 253 9.32 4.47 -4.38
C LYS A 253 9.59 3.11 -3.76
N LEU A 254 10.19 3.08 -2.57
CA LEU A 254 10.28 1.87 -1.78
C LEU A 254 9.63 2.07 -0.41
N TYR A 255 8.82 1.10 -0.01
CA TYR A 255 8.36 0.97 1.35
C TYR A 255 9.55 0.67 2.27
N VAL A 256 9.61 1.38 3.40
CA VAL A 256 10.63 1.22 4.44
C VAL A 256 9.89 0.94 5.74
N LEU A 257 9.80 -0.34 6.12
CA LEU A 257 9.22 -0.75 7.39
C LEU A 257 10.08 -0.30 8.58
N CYS A 258 9.43 0.24 9.61
CA CYS A 258 10.06 0.62 10.88
C CYS A 258 9.22 0.18 12.09
N GLY A 259 9.85 0.13 13.26
CA GLY A 259 9.24 -0.31 14.50
C GLY A 259 8.93 -1.82 14.55
N TYR A 260 9.45 -2.60 13.60
CA TYR A 260 9.30 -4.05 13.55
C TYR A 260 10.56 -4.74 14.05
N ASP A 261 10.48 -5.36 15.24
CA ASP A 261 11.57 -6.18 15.76
C ASP A 261 11.44 -7.62 15.24
N TRP A 262 12.44 -8.04 14.47
CA TRP A 262 12.52 -9.40 13.91
C TRP A 262 12.75 -10.47 14.99
N GLU A 263 13.30 -10.09 16.14
CA GLU A 263 13.41 -10.97 17.31
C GLU A 263 12.12 -10.95 18.15
N GLY A 264 11.22 -9.98 17.92
CA GLY A 264 9.95 -9.85 18.61
C GLY A 264 10.05 -9.42 20.08
N THR A 265 11.15 -8.78 20.50
CA THR A 265 11.40 -8.43 21.90
C THR A 265 11.27 -6.94 22.21
N TRP A 266 11.54 -6.05 21.25
CA TRP A 266 11.51 -4.59 21.37
C TRP A 266 12.27 -4.07 22.60
N LYS A 267 13.48 -4.61 22.83
CA LYS A 267 14.39 -4.16 23.90
C LYS A 267 14.73 -2.67 23.78
N ALA A 268 15.25 -2.07 24.85
CA ALA A 268 15.51 -0.63 24.90
C ALA A 268 16.46 -0.13 23.78
N ASP A 269 17.46 -0.92 23.43
CA ASP A 269 18.45 -0.64 22.39
C ASP A 269 17.91 -0.82 20.94
N PHE A 270 16.81 -1.56 20.78
CA PHE A 270 16.16 -1.77 19.48
C PHE A 270 15.77 -0.46 18.82
N TRP A 271 15.18 0.49 19.55
CA TRP A 271 14.57 1.69 18.97
C TRP A 271 15.57 2.61 18.27
N ALA A 272 16.71 2.86 18.92
CA ALA A 272 17.80 3.64 18.32
C ALA A 272 18.38 2.91 17.10
N LYS A 273 18.59 1.59 17.22
CA LYS A 273 19.09 0.76 16.11
C LYS A 273 18.13 0.75 14.92
N ASP A 274 16.82 0.60 15.14
CA ASP A 274 15.82 0.58 14.07
C ASP A 274 15.76 1.93 13.34
N ILE A 275 15.80 3.06 14.06
CA ILE A 275 15.86 4.39 13.44
C ILE A 275 17.15 4.58 12.64
N ARG A 276 18.30 4.13 13.15
CA ARG A 276 19.56 4.12 12.39
C ARG A 276 19.43 3.28 11.11
N ASP A 277 18.89 2.07 11.22
CA ASP A 277 18.67 1.17 10.09
C ASP A 277 17.65 1.77 9.08
N VAL A 278 16.66 2.55 9.53
CA VAL A 278 15.79 3.37 8.67
C VAL A 278 16.58 4.44 7.94
N PHE A 279 17.44 5.19 8.63
CA PHE A 279 18.25 6.25 8.02
C PHE A 279 19.19 5.70 6.94
N ILE A 280 19.89 4.60 7.21
CA ILE A 280 20.77 3.94 6.23
C ILE A 280 19.98 3.58 4.97
N ARG A 281 18.79 2.98 5.13
CA ARG A 281 17.92 2.65 4.00
C ARG A 281 17.49 3.89 3.24
N ILE A 282 17.09 4.96 3.92
CA ILE A 282 16.72 6.23 3.30
C ILE A 282 17.89 6.78 2.48
N GLU A 283 19.09 6.81 3.04
CA GLU A 283 20.29 7.30 2.37
C GLU A 283 20.59 6.50 1.09
N ILE A 284 20.55 5.17 1.17
CA ILE A 284 20.68 4.29 -0.01
C ILE A 284 19.66 4.68 -1.07
N LEU A 285 18.39 4.87 -0.72
CA LEU A 285 17.36 5.26 -1.68
C LEU A 285 17.63 6.63 -2.30
N MET A 286 18.11 7.62 -1.52
CA MET A 286 18.49 8.94 -2.02
C MET A 286 19.62 8.86 -3.06
N ARG A 287 20.66 8.05 -2.80
CA ARG A 287 21.78 7.84 -3.75
C ARG A 287 21.29 7.38 -5.11
N TYR A 288 20.28 6.51 -5.14
CA TYR A 288 19.68 6.02 -6.38
C TYR A 288 18.49 6.86 -6.86
N LYS A 289 18.25 8.06 -6.32
CA LYS A 289 17.12 8.94 -6.68
C LYS A 289 15.76 8.25 -6.61
N CYS A 290 15.58 7.45 -5.55
CA CYS A 290 14.35 6.76 -5.20
C CYS A 290 13.71 7.42 -3.97
N LEU A 291 12.38 7.39 -3.90
CA LEU A 291 11.63 7.93 -2.76
C LEU A 291 11.47 6.87 -1.67
N ALA A 292 11.73 7.24 -0.42
CA ALA A 292 11.33 6.42 0.73
C ALA A 292 9.84 6.64 1.07
N TYR A 293 9.12 5.58 1.41
CA TYR A 293 7.80 5.67 2.05
C TYR A 293 7.81 4.85 3.34
N LEU A 294 7.79 5.54 4.47
CA LEU A 294 7.89 4.91 5.77
C LEU A 294 6.58 4.22 6.15
N MET A 295 6.67 2.93 6.47
CA MET A 295 5.59 2.09 6.95
C MET A 295 5.84 1.81 8.44
N ARG A 296 4.97 2.30 9.32
CA ARG A 296 5.10 2.08 10.76
C ARG A 296 4.39 0.80 11.16
N TYR A 297 5.13 -0.18 11.65
CA TYR A 297 4.54 -1.36 12.27
C TYR A 297 3.93 -1.00 13.63
N ALA A 298 2.76 -1.54 13.97
CA ALA A 298 1.95 -1.14 15.12
C ALA A 298 2.71 -1.02 16.46
N ALA A 299 3.76 -1.81 16.68
CA ALA A 299 4.59 -1.72 17.88
C ALA A 299 5.31 -0.38 18.07
N TRP A 300 5.42 0.46 17.02
CA TRP A 300 6.01 1.80 17.12
C TRP A 300 5.39 2.67 18.22
N GLU A 301 4.13 2.42 18.59
CA GLU A 301 3.44 3.15 19.67
C GLU A 301 3.97 2.85 21.06
N ARG A 302 4.65 1.70 21.23
CA ARG A 302 5.32 1.27 22.46
C ARG A 302 6.70 1.89 22.64
N ALA A 303 7.22 2.56 21.60
CA ALA A 303 8.53 3.16 21.66
C ALA A 303 8.58 4.26 22.73
N PRO A 304 9.71 4.44 23.43
CA PRO A 304 9.92 5.60 24.28
C PRO A 304 9.67 6.90 23.51
N GLU A 305 9.23 7.94 24.22
CA GLU A 305 8.63 9.15 23.63
C GLU A 305 9.51 9.82 22.55
N VAL A 306 10.83 9.88 22.74
CA VAL A 306 11.76 10.45 21.76
C VAL A 306 11.76 9.68 20.43
N TYR A 307 11.77 8.34 20.49
CA TYR A 307 11.78 7.48 19.29
C TYR A 307 10.40 7.43 18.62
N LYS A 308 9.33 7.41 19.42
CA LYS A 308 7.96 7.55 18.93
C LYS A 308 7.79 8.83 18.12
N GLY A 309 8.31 9.94 18.65
CA GLY A 309 8.37 11.23 17.98
C GLY A 309 9.15 11.18 16.66
N MET A 310 10.29 10.49 16.64
CA MET A 310 11.08 10.30 15.43
C MET A 310 10.36 9.49 14.34
N TYR A 311 9.67 8.40 14.68
CA TYR A 311 8.86 7.67 13.69
C TYR A 311 7.75 8.55 13.09
N ILE A 312 7.12 9.40 13.91
CA ILE A 312 6.14 10.38 13.42
C ILE A 312 6.82 11.36 12.46
N ASN A 313 7.92 11.98 12.85
CA ASN A 313 8.64 12.96 12.04
C ASN A 313 9.12 12.36 10.71
N LEU A 314 9.76 11.20 10.75
CA LEU A 314 10.24 10.48 9.56
C LEU A 314 9.08 10.15 8.62
N SER A 315 7.96 9.63 9.11
CA SER A 315 6.81 9.32 8.24
C SER A 315 6.18 10.57 7.63
N ARG A 316 6.07 11.67 8.39
CA ARG A 316 5.55 12.96 7.88
C ARG A 316 6.46 13.59 6.82
N TRP A 317 7.78 13.41 6.96
CA TRP A 317 8.78 13.89 6.00
C TRP A 317 8.85 12.99 4.76
N CYS A 318 9.14 11.70 4.90
CA CYS A 318 9.32 10.76 3.79
C CYS A 318 8.06 10.58 2.94
N ASN A 319 6.88 10.50 3.57
CA ASN A 319 5.64 10.16 2.84
C ASN A 319 5.08 11.34 2.04
N GLN A 320 5.73 12.50 2.10
CA GLN A 320 5.44 13.67 1.27
C GLN A 320 6.59 13.92 0.30
N PRO A 321 6.49 13.47 -0.97
CA PRO A 321 7.60 13.58 -1.93
C PRO A 321 8.18 14.99 -2.05
N ALA A 322 7.33 16.02 -1.99
CA ALA A 322 7.76 17.42 -2.09
C ALA A 322 8.56 17.91 -0.85
N GLN A 323 8.34 17.32 0.32
CA GLN A 323 9.16 17.63 1.50
C GLN A 323 10.45 16.80 1.45
N TYR A 324 10.33 15.49 1.22
CA TYR A 324 11.45 14.55 1.15
C TYR A 324 12.52 14.95 0.12
N SER A 325 12.10 15.41 -1.07
CA SER A 325 13.05 15.76 -2.13
C SER A 325 13.67 17.15 -1.99
N LYS A 326 13.11 18.04 -1.16
CA LYS A 326 13.52 19.45 -1.08
C LYS A 326 14.16 19.86 0.23
N LYS A 327 13.95 19.10 1.30
CA LYS A 327 14.39 19.45 2.65
C LYS A 327 15.09 18.28 3.31
N SER A 328 16.11 18.57 4.09
CA SER A 328 16.58 17.61 5.10
C SER A 328 15.49 17.37 6.15
N LEU A 329 15.63 16.31 6.96
CA LEU A 329 14.72 16.09 8.09
C LEU A 329 14.77 17.28 9.05
N ARG A 330 15.97 17.83 9.31
CA ARG A 330 16.15 19.00 10.17
C ARG A 330 15.40 20.22 9.66
N GLU A 331 15.58 20.58 8.39
CA GLU A 331 14.87 21.70 7.76
C GLU A 331 13.35 21.50 7.76
N PHE A 332 12.88 20.27 7.52
CA PHE A 332 11.47 19.94 7.61
C PHE A 332 10.91 20.21 9.01
N CYS A 333 11.61 19.74 10.05
CA CYS A 333 11.21 19.92 11.45
C CYS A 333 11.27 21.39 11.91
N ILE A 334 12.33 22.12 11.57
CA ILE A 334 12.45 23.57 11.82
C ILE A 334 11.29 24.31 11.16
N GLY A 335 10.95 23.96 9.92
CA GLY A 335 9.83 24.55 9.20
C GLY A 335 8.45 24.24 9.78
N GLN A 336 8.32 23.39 10.80
CA GLN A 336 7.09 23.22 11.58
C GLN A 336 6.97 24.21 12.76
N GLY A 337 8.02 24.98 13.05
CA GLY A 337 8.12 25.92 14.17
C GLY A 337 8.83 25.33 15.39
N GLU A 338 9.59 26.16 16.11
CA GLU A 338 10.43 25.75 17.25
C GLU A 338 9.63 25.26 18.47
N HIS A 339 8.40 25.73 18.63
CA HIS A 339 7.50 25.23 19.68
C HIS A 339 6.72 23.96 19.28
N SER A 340 6.93 23.45 18.06
CA SER A 340 6.23 22.24 17.60
C SER A 340 6.76 20.98 18.27
N SER A 341 5.90 19.97 18.42
CA SER A 341 6.33 18.63 18.83
C SER A 341 7.38 18.05 17.88
N CYS A 342 7.25 18.35 16.59
CA CYS A 342 8.18 17.94 15.54
C CYS A 342 9.62 18.38 15.85
N PHE A 343 9.81 19.67 16.14
CA PHE A 343 11.12 20.22 16.48
C PHE A 343 11.65 19.68 17.81
N ARG A 344 10.80 19.61 18.85
CA ARG A 344 11.19 19.05 20.16
C ARG A 344 11.72 17.62 20.05
N TYR A 345 11.04 16.75 19.31
CA TYR A 345 11.48 15.36 19.12
C TYR A 345 12.82 15.27 18.37
N LEU A 346 12.99 16.09 17.33
CA LEU A 346 14.26 16.15 16.60
C LEU A 346 15.42 16.57 17.50
N THR A 347 15.25 17.65 18.28
CA THR A 347 16.30 18.17 19.16
C THR A 347 16.65 17.17 20.26
N ALA A 348 15.64 16.56 20.90
CA ALA A 348 15.85 15.54 21.92
C ALA A 348 16.59 14.32 21.35
N PHE A 349 16.20 13.86 20.15
CA PHE A 349 16.88 12.75 19.49
C PHE A 349 18.31 13.09 19.11
N GLY A 350 18.55 14.28 18.53
CA GLY A 350 19.89 14.72 18.14
C GLY A 350 20.85 14.90 19.34
N ALA A 351 20.33 15.31 20.50
CA ALA A 351 21.10 15.36 21.74
C ALA A 351 21.43 13.97 22.29
N LEU A 352 20.50 13.01 22.15
CA LEU A 352 20.68 11.64 22.61
C LEU A 352 21.60 10.82 21.68
N HIS A 353 21.60 11.14 20.39
CA HIS A 353 22.31 10.39 19.34
C HIS A 353 23.13 11.31 18.42
N PRO A 354 24.17 11.99 18.94
CA PRO A 354 25.01 12.88 18.14
C PRO A 354 25.71 12.14 16.98
N GLU A 355 25.94 10.83 17.08
CA GLU A 355 26.51 9.99 16.03
C GLU A 355 25.63 9.91 14.77
N MET A 356 24.32 10.15 14.92
CA MET A 356 23.34 10.14 13.83
C MET A 356 23.05 11.54 13.25
N ALA A 357 23.76 12.58 13.69
CA ALA A 357 23.50 13.97 13.28
C ALA A 357 23.53 14.16 11.75
N HIS A 358 24.48 13.52 11.07
CA HIS A 358 24.61 13.62 9.60
C HIS A 358 23.35 13.15 8.85
N TYR A 359 22.63 12.15 9.36
CA TYR A 359 21.36 11.70 8.76
C TYR A 359 20.22 12.73 8.92
N LEU A 360 20.28 13.58 9.93
CA LEU A 360 19.27 14.63 10.12
C LEU A 360 19.42 15.74 9.07
N ASP A 361 20.62 15.91 8.55
CA ASP A 361 21.02 16.96 7.62
C ASP A 361 21.13 16.50 6.16
N MET A 362 21.07 15.19 5.89
CA MET A 362 21.12 14.65 4.53
C MET A 362 19.96 15.18 3.66
N LYS A 363 20.29 15.49 2.39
CA LYS A 363 19.35 16.03 1.40
C LYS A 363 19.34 15.21 0.13
N TYR A 364 18.14 14.88 -0.32
CA TYR A 364 17.89 14.06 -1.51
C TYR A 364 18.70 14.48 -2.76
N GLU A 365 18.82 15.77 -3.02
CA GLU A 365 19.58 16.27 -4.19
C GLU A 365 21.09 16.27 -3.99
N GLU A 366 21.56 16.43 -2.75
CA GLU A 366 22.98 16.54 -2.42
C GLU A 366 23.64 15.18 -2.21
N VAL A 367 22.86 14.15 -1.90
CA VAL A 367 23.38 12.77 -1.83
C VAL A 367 23.85 12.34 -3.22
N GLN A 368 25.16 12.14 -3.35
CA GLN A 368 25.80 11.78 -4.60
C GLN A 368 25.31 10.42 -5.10
N TYR A 369 25.08 10.33 -6.40
CA TYR A 369 24.84 9.05 -7.07
C TYR A 369 26.12 8.22 -7.04
N GLY A 370 26.03 6.97 -6.61
CA GLY A 370 27.16 6.04 -6.67
C GLY A 370 27.27 5.11 -5.47
N LYS A 371 28.16 4.12 -5.62
CA LYS A 371 28.42 3.07 -4.63
C LYS A 371 28.87 3.64 -3.29
N ILE A 372 28.41 3.02 -2.20
CA ILE A 372 29.11 3.09 -0.91
C ILE A 372 30.33 2.18 -1.08
N TYR A 373 31.51 2.76 -1.27
CA TYR A 373 32.75 2.03 -0.98
C TYR A 373 33.06 2.29 0.49
N GLY A 374 32.88 1.26 1.34
CA GLY A 374 33.13 1.31 2.78
C GLY A 374 31.95 0.81 3.58
#